data_AF-A0A258W8S0-F1
#
_entry.id   AF-A0A258W8S0-F1
#
_cell.length_a   1.000
_cell.length_b   1.000
_cell.length_c   1.000
_cell.angle_alpha   90.00
_cell.angle_beta   90.00
_cell.angle_gamma   90.00
#
_symmetry.space_group_name_H-M   'P 1'
#
loop_
_entity.id
_entity.type
_entity.pdbx_description
1 polymer ?
#
loop_
_entity_poly.entity_id
_entity_poly.type
_entity_poly.pdbx_seq_one_letter_code
_entity_poly.pdbx_strand_id
1 'polypeptide(L)'
;MLGFFRSFLKSRFGVAFALVFLGLIALAFASADVTGSGFGGVAGGDRAAKVGSSRLGTAELGKALTGSFEQERQRQPGLTMAQFLSAGGMDTVLNGLTDRLALAEWGERHGMTVSNRLIDSEIVKVQAFQGVDGKFSQSTYEQLLKQRGLTDKEVRKD
;
A
#
# COMPACT_ATOMS: atom_id res chain seq x y z
N MET A 1 13.85 11.68 37.92
CA MET A 1 12.82 11.06 37.05
C MET A 1 13.18 9.64 36.61
N LEU A 2 14.40 9.35 36.15
CA LEU A 2 14.81 7.99 35.75
C LEU A 2 14.79 6.94 36.87
N GLY A 3 14.98 7.34 38.14
CA GLY A 3 14.91 6.44 39.30
C GLY A 3 13.52 5.88 39.57
N PHE A 4 12.47 6.68 39.33
CA PHE A 4 11.06 6.28 39.48
C PHE A 4 10.66 5.27 38.38
N PHE A 5 11.13 5.49 37.16
CA PHE A 5 10.88 4.57 36.04
C PHE A 5 11.58 3.22 36.28
N ARG A 6 12.81 3.23 36.80
CA ARG A 6 13.55 2.01 37.17
C ARG A 6 12.93 1.27 38.36
N SER A 7 12.42 1.97 39.37
CA SER A 7 11.75 1.31 40.51
C SER A 7 10.39 0.75 40.11
N PHE A 8 9.65 1.44 39.24
CA PHE A 8 8.41 0.95 38.67
C PHE A 8 8.63 -0.32 37.85
N LEU A 9 9.59 -0.32 36.92
CA LEU A 9 9.94 -1.49 36.10
C LEU A 9 10.53 -2.67 36.90
N LYS A 10 11.13 -2.44 38.07
CA LYS A 10 11.61 -3.53 38.96
C LYS A 10 10.53 -4.07 39.89
N SER A 11 9.41 -3.39 40.04
CA SER A 11 8.29 -3.87 40.84
C SER A 11 7.59 -5.04 40.13
N ARG A 12 7.14 -6.05 40.88
CA ARG A 12 6.40 -7.20 40.32
C ARG A 12 5.18 -6.76 39.49
N PHE A 13 4.54 -5.65 39.87
CA PHE A 13 3.44 -5.05 39.11
C PHE A 13 3.89 -4.35 37.84
N GLY A 14 5.02 -3.63 37.87
CA GLY A 14 5.53 -2.94 36.69
C GLY A 14 6.13 -3.89 35.65
N VAL A 15 6.73 -5.01 36.09
CA VAL A 15 7.15 -6.09 35.17
C VAL A 15 5.93 -6.71 34.48
N ALA A 16 4.87 -7.02 35.22
CA ALA A 16 3.64 -7.57 34.63
C ALA A 16 3.01 -6.60 33.63
N PHE A 17 2.91 -5.31 33.98
CA PHE A 17 2.40 -4.28 33.08
C PHE A 17 3.29 -4.11 31.83
N ALA A 18 4.61 -4.11 32.00
CA ALA A 18 5.55 -3.99 30.89
C ALA A 18 5.46 -5.19 29.93
N LEU A 19 5.27 -6.41 30.44
CA LEU A 19 5.08 -7.60 29.62
C LEU A 19 3.76 -7.57 28.83
N VAL A 20 2.67 -7.12 29.45
CA VAL A 20 1.39 -6.92 28.74
C VAL A 20 1.52 -5.85 27.67
N PHE A 21 2.16 -4.72 27.98
CA PHE A 21 2.40 -3.65 27.03
C PHE A 21 3.30 -4.08 25.88
N LEU A 22 4.36 -4.86 26.16
CA LEU A 22 5.22 -5.45 25.15
C LEU A 22 4.44 -6.42 24.24
N GLY A 23 3.55 -7.22 24.81
CA GLY A 23 2.63 -8.09 24.05
C GLY A 23 1.69 -7.30 23.16
N LEU A 24 1.14 -6.18 23.63
CA LEU A 24 0.31 -5.28 22.83
C LEU A 24 1.11 -4.63 21.69
N ILE A 25 2.35 -4.23 21.93
CA ILE A 25 3.24 -3.71 20.87
C ILE A 25 3.49 -4.80 19.83
N ALA A 26 3.85 -6.02 20.25
CA ALA A 26 4.08 -7.14 19.33
C ALA A 26 2.82 -7.44 18.47
N LEU A 27 1.63 -7.42 19.09
CA LEU A 27 0.37 -7.59 18.38
C LEU A 27 0.08 -6.44 17.41
N ALA A 28 0.42 -5.20 17.77
CA ALA A 28 0.26 -4.04 16.89
C ALA A 28 1.17 -4.13 15.66
N PHE A 29 2.44 -4.54 15.82
CA PHE A 29 3.35 -4.78 14.70
C PHE A 29 2.88 -5.92 13.80
N ALA A 30 2.45 -7.05 14.39
CA ALA A 30 1.89 -8.15 13.61
C ALA A 30 0.66 -7.70 12.80
N SER A 31 -0.25 -6.96 13.43
CA SER A 31 -1.46 -6.44 12.76
C SER A 31 -1.16 -5.43 11.66
N ALA A 32 -0.12 -4.61 11.82
CA ALA A 32 0.33 -3.66 10.82
C ALA A 32 0.89 -4.33 9.56
N ASP A 33 1.56 -5.47 9.74
CA ASP A 33 2.07 -6.31 8.65
C ASP A 33 0.91 -6.94 7.86
N VAL A 34 -0.10 -7.50 8.54
CA VAL A 34 -1.25 -8.15 7.87
C VAL A 34 -2.15 -7.14 7.15
N THR A 35 -2.29 -5.93 7.70
CA THR A 35 -3.17 -4.91 7.10
C THR A 35 -2.49 -4.10 6.00
N GLY A 36 -1.19 -4.29 5.74
CA GLY A 36 -0.42 -3.48 4.79
C GLY A 36 -0.46 -1.97 5.09
N SER A 37 -0.92 -1.61 6.28
CA SER A 37 -1.10 -0.24 6.73
C SER A 37 -0.06 -0.01 7.82
N GLY A 38 1.14 0.39 7.40
CA GLY A 38 2.25 0.65 8.30
C GLY A 38 1.81 1.47 9.52
N PHE A 39 2.17 0.97 10.70
CA PHE A 39 1.93 1.61 11.99
C PHE A 39 2.83 2.84 12.18
N GLY A 40 2.69 3.82 11.28
CA GLY A 40 3.39 5.11 11.29
C GLY A 40 2.43 6.30 11.30
N GLY A 41 1.13 6.07 11.56
CA GLY A 41 0.06 7.05 11.35
C GLY A 41 -0.65 7.53 12.62
N VAL A 42 0.01 7.54 13.78
CA VAL A 42 -0.51 8.29 14.95
C VAL A 42 -0.30 9.79 14.72
N ALA A 43 -1.11 10.33 13.81
CA ALA A 43 -1.39 11.73 13.47
C ALA A 43 -1.64 11.76 11.95
N GLY A 44 -2.86 12.04 11.52
CA GLY A 44 -3.26 11.95 10.11
C GLY A 44 -2.66 13.04 9.23
N GLY A 45 -1.38 12.94 8.87
CA GLY A 45 -0.65 14.01 8.17
C GLY A 45 -0.72 13.98 6.65
N ASP A 46 -0.54 12.83 6.01
CA ASP A 46 -0.11 12.85 4.62
C ASP A 46 -1.17 12.33 3.66
N ARG A 47 -1.97 13.26 3.13
CA ARG A 47 -3.03 13.01 2.14
C ARG A 47 -2.79 13.86 0.90
N ALA A 48 -2.73 13.21 -0.25
CA ALA A 48 -2.70 13.88 -1.54
C ALA A 48 -4.11 14.28 -2.00
N ALA A 49 -5.10 13.40 -1.78
CA ALA A 49 -6.50 13.66 -2.12
C ALA A 49 -7.46 12.79 -1.27
N LYS A 50 -8.75 13.15 -1.27
CA LYS A 50 -9.83 12.37 -0.66
C LYS A 50 -11.03 12.33 -1.60
N VAL A 51 -11.57 11.13 -1.82
CA VAL A 51 -12.74 10.90 -2.67
C VAL A 51 -13.77 10.10 -1.89
N GLY A 52 -14.87 10.74 -1.48
CA GLY A 52 -15.88 10.08 -0.65
C GLY A 52 -15.34 9.56 0.68
N SER A 53 -15.41 8.25 0.90
CA SER A 53 -14.83 7.57 2.06
C SER A 53 -13.35 7.20 1.85
N SER A 54 -12.94 7.07 0.59
CA SER A 54 -11.60 6.69 0.15
C SER A 54 -10.59 7.84 0.26
N ARG A 55 -9.32 7.49 0.52
CA ARG A 55 -8.22 8.44 0.72
C ARG A 55 -7.02 8.04 -0.13
N LEU A 56 -6.38 9.03 -0.74
CA LEU A 56 -5.12 8.87 -1.45
C LEU A 56 -3.98 9.45 -0.59
N GLY A 57 -3.01 8.59 -0.23
CA GLY A 57 -1.83 8.99 0.53
C GLY A 57 -0.75 9.64 -0.35
N THR A 58 0.09 10.49 0.23
CA THR A 58 1.24 11.10 -0.49
C THR A 58 2.26 10.05 -0.94
N ALA A 59 2.45 8.99 -0.15
CA ALA A 59 3.33 7.87 -0.51
C ALA A 59 2.82 7.10 -1.75
N GLU A 60 1.50 6.90 -1.86
CA GLU A 60 0.85 6.25 -3.00
C GLU A 60 0.98 7.12 -4.26
N LEU A 61 0.74 8.44 -4.13
CA LEU A 61 0.99 9.39 -5.21
C LEU A 61 2.46 9.38 -5.66
N GLY A 62 3.42 9.38 -4.73
CA GLY A 62 4.85 9.36 -5.05
C GLY A 62 5.28 8.10 -5.81
N LYS A 63 4.76 6.92 -5.42
CA LYS A 63 4.95 5.66 -6.16
C LYS A 63 4.38 5.76 -7.58
N ALA A 64 3.13 6.21 -7.71
CA ALA A 64 2.47 6.34 -9.01
C ALA A 64 3.17 7.36 -9.93
N LEU A 65 3.63 8.48 -9.36
CA LEU A 65 4.36 9.52 -10.09
C LEU A 65 5.68 8.98 -10.65
N THR A 66 6.42 8.23 -9.84
CA THR A 66 7.67 7.60 -10.26
C THR A 66 7.43 6.55 -11.36
N GLY A 67 6.38 5.74 -11.22
CA GLY A 67 5.99 4.77 -12.25
C GLY A 67 5.58 5.43 -13.56
N SER A 68 4.76 6.48 -13.51
CA SER A 68 4.34 7.24 -14.69
C SER A 68 5.51 7.95 -15.36
N PHE A 69 6.43 8.51 -14.58
CA PHE A 69 7.66 9.10 -15.11
C PHE A 69 8.52 8.07 -15.83
N GLU A 70 8.73 6.90 -15.24
CA GLU A 70 9.54 5.85 -15.86
C GLU A 70 8.91 5.35 -17.16
N GLN A 71 7.59 5.20 -17.19
CA GLN A 71 6.85 4.84 -18.40
C GLN A 71 7.03 5.89 -19.51
N GLU A 72 6.98 7.17 -19.17
CA GLU A 72 7.14 8.24 -20.17
C GLU A 72 8.61 8.36 -20.62
N ARG A 73 9.56 8.14 -19.71
CA ARG A 73 11.00 8.12 -20.01
C ARG A 73 11.38 6.98 -20.97
N GLN A 74 10.67 5.84 -20.93
CA GLN A 74 10.85 4.77 -21.91
C GLN A 74 10.46 5.22 -23.33
N ARG A 75 9.50 6.14 -23.46
CA ARG A 75 9.07 6.72 -24.74
C ARG A 75 9.97 7.88 -25.18
N GLN A 76 10.44 8.67 -24.22
CA GLN A 76 11.30 9.82 -24.44
C GLN A 76 12.61 9.67 -23.65
N PRO A 77 13.61 9.00 -24.24
CA PRO A 77 14.93 8.87 -23.63
C PRO A 77 15.52 10.26 -23.37
N GLY A 78 15.90 10.53 -22.11
CA GLY A 78 16.44 11.82 -21.68
C GLY A 78 15.45 12.73 -20.95
N LEU A 79 14.16 12.34 -20.86
CA LEU A 79 13.19 13.05 -20.04
C LEU A 79 13.65 13.07 -18.57
N THR A 80 13.71 14.27 -18.00
CA THR A 80 14.01 14.46 -16.57
C THR A 80 12.75 14.59 -15.75
N MET A 81 12.82 14.26 -14.46
CA MET A 81 11.67 14.44 -13.55
C MET A 81 11.21 15.90 -13.50
N ALA A 82 12.14 16.86 -13.50
CA ALA A 82 11.80 18.28 -13.51
C ALA A 82 10.97 18.67 -14.75
N GLN A 83 11.35 18.18 -15.93
CA GLN A 83 10.58 18.40 -17.16
C GLN A 83 9.20 17.76 -17.09
N PHE A 84 9.12 16.51 -16.62
CA PHE A 84 7.85 15.80 -16.45
C PHE A 84 6.89 16.56 -15.51
N LEU A 85 7.39 17.07 -14.39
CA LEU A 85 6.60 17.85 -13.45
C LEU A 85 6.17 19.20 -14.04
N SER A 86 7.07 19.89 -14.74
CA SER A 86 6.74 21.17 -15.40
C SER A 86 5.72 21.02 -16.52
N ALA A 87 5.62 19.83 -17.12
CA ALA A 87 4.64 19.50 -18.13
C ALA A 87 3.27 19.08 -17.55
N GLY A 88 3.07 19.20 -16.23
CA GLY A 88 1.82 18.80 -15.57
C GLY A 88 1.70 17.30 -15.31
N GLY A 89 2.83 16.57 -15.30
CA GLY A 89 2.84 15.12 -15.03
C GLY A 89 2.26 14.77 -13.67
N MET A 90 2.46 15.62 -12.66
CA MET A 90 1.86 15.42 -11.33
C MET A 90 0.34 15.48 -11.36
N ASP A 91 -0.24 16.52 -11.97
CA ASP A 91 -1.69 16.69 -12.06
C ASP A 91 -2.32 15.55 -12.85
N THR A 92 -1.67 15.13 -13.93
CA THR A 92 -2.12 13.99 -14.76
C THR A 92 -2.21 12.70 -13.93
N VAL A 93 -1.18 12.41 -13.14
CA VAL A 93 -1.15 11.22 -12.27
C VAL A 93 -2.17 11.36 -11.14
N LEU A 94 -2.25 12.52 -10.49
CA LEU A 94 -3.19 12.77 -9.40
C LEU A 94 -4.65 12.64 -9.86
N ASN A 95 -5.00 13.22 -11.02
CA ASN A 95 -6.34 13.12 -11.59
C ASN A 95 -6.66 11.67 -11.94
N GLY A 96 -5.76 10.95 -12.61
CA GLY A 96 -5.98 9.53 -12.92
C GLY A 96 -6.21 8.66 -11.68
N LEU A 97 -5.48 8.90 -10.59
CA LEU A 97 -5.71 8.22 -9.31
C LEU A 97 -7.04 8.61 -8.69
N THR A 98 -7.38 9.89 -8.72
CA THR A 98 -8.63 10.43 -8.16
C THR A 98 -9.84 9.89 -8.91
N ASP A 99 -9.79 9.81 -10.24
CA ASP A 99 -10.86 9.29 -11.09
C ASP A 99 -11.10 7.80 -10.84
N ARG A 100 -10.04 7.00 -10.68
CA ARG A 100 -10.15 5.58 -10.29
C ARG A 100 -10.82 5.41 -8.94
N LEU A 101 -10.41 6.22 -7.95
CA LEU A 101 -11.04 6.19 -6.63
C LEU A 101 -12.50 6.64 -6.68
N ALA A 102 -12.82 7.63 -7.51
CA ALA A 102 -14.20 8.09 -7.70
C ALA A 102 -15.08 6.99 -8.31
N LEU A 103 -14.56 6.28 -9.31
CA LEU A 103 -15.26 5.15 -9.93
C LEU A 103 -15.49 4.01 -8.93
N ALA A 104 -14.48 3.66 -8.14
CA ALA A 104 -14.59 2.62 -7.11
C ALA A 104 -15.63 2.98 -6.03
N GLU A 105 -15.57 4.21 -5.51
CA GLU A 105 -16.52 4.72 -4.51
C GLU A 105 -17.95 4.81 -5.09
N TRP A 106 -18.09 5.20 -6.36
CA TRP A 106 -19.38 5.18 -7.05
C TRP A 106 -19.92 3.75 -7.18
N GLY A 107 -19.05 2.79 -7.51
CA GLY A 107 -19.37 1.37 -7.56
C GLY A 107 -19.91 0.83 -6.25
N GLU A 108 -19.17 1.04 -5.15
CA GLU A 108 -19.58 0.60 -3.82
C GLU A 108 -20.92 1.21 -3.39
N ARG A 109 -21.13 2.52 -3.63
CA ARG A 109 -22.39 3.20 -3.27
C ARG A 109 -23.61 2.64 -3.99
N HIS A 110 -23.43 2.08 -5.18
CA HIS A 110 -24.51 1.49 -5.97
C HIS A 110 -24.55 -0.04 -5.86
N GLY A 111 -23.81 -0.62 -4.90
CA GLY A 111 -23.80 -2.07 -4.65
C GLY A 111 -23.02 -2.88 -5.68
N MET A 112 -22.21 -2.24 -6.52
CA MET A 112 -21.28 -2.94 -7.41
C MET A 112 -20.01 -3.26 -6.64
N THR A 113 -19.95 -4.48 -6.09
CA THR A 113 -18.77 -5.00 -5.40
C THR A 113 -18.14 -6.12 -6.19
N VAL A 114 -16.82 -6.13 -6.29
CA VAL A 114 -16.07 -7.24 -6.90
C VAL A 114 -15.79 -8.28 -5.82
N SER A 115 -16.23 -9.52 -6.04
CA SER A 115 -15.92 -10.61 -5.11
C SER A 115 -14.45 -11.03 -5.19
N ASN A 116 -13.85 -11.44 -4.08
CA ASN A 116 -12.47 -11.94 -4.05
C ASN A 116 -12.22 -13.07 -5.08
N ARG A 117 -13.22 -13.93 -5.32
CA ARG A 117 -13.12 -15.00 -6.31
C ARG A 117 -13.02 -14.47 -7.74
N LEU A 118 -13.66 -13.33 -8.04
CA LEU A 118 -13.54 -12.70 -9.35
C LEU A 118 -12.13 -12.13 -9.54
N ILE A 119 -11.59 -11.48 -8.50
CA ILE A 119 -10.20 -11.00 -8.48
C ILE A 119 -9.23 -12.17 -8.68
N ASP A 120 -9.39 -13.26 -7.93
CA ASP A 120 -8.57 -14.47 -8.09
C ASP A 120 -8.63 -15.02 -9.51
N SER A 121 -9.83 -15.06 -10.11
CA SER A 121 -10.00 -15.54 -11.48
C SER A 121 -9.31 -14.68 -12.51
N GLU A 122 -9.14 -13.38 -12.24
CA GLU A 122 -8.44 -12.46 -13.13
C GLU A 122 -6.93 -12.53 -12.94
N ILE A 123 -6.46 -12.61 -11.70
CA ILE A 123 -5.04 -12.82 -11.37
C ILE A 123 -4.52 -14.10 -12.04
N VAL A 124 -5.29 -15.19 -12.01
CA VAL A 124 -4.91 -16.47 -12.65
C VAL A 124 -4.73 -16.35 -14.17
N LYS A 125 -5.40 -15.39 -14.83
CA LYS A 125 -5.27 -15.17 -16.28
C LYS A 125 -4.03 -14.37 -16.66
N VAL A 126 -3.38 -13.69 -15.72
CA VAL A 126 -2.20 -12.88 -15.99
C VAL A 126 -1.04 -13.79 -16.40
N GLN A 127 -0.61 -13.67 -17.65
CA GLN A 127 0.45 -14.49 -18.24
C GLN A 127 1.76 -14.44 -17.43
N ALA A 128 2.09 -13.29 -16.83
CA ALA A 128 3.28 -13.11 -16.02
C ALA A 128 3.26 -13.90 -14.69
N PHE A 129 2.10 -14.37 -14.25
CA PHE A 129 1.94 -15.19 -13.05
C PHE A 129 1.82 -16.69 -13.38
N GLN A 130 1.97 -17.06 -14.65
CA GLN A 130 1.96 -18.46 -15.07
C GLN A 130 3.36 -19.07 -14.96
N GLY A 131 3.41 -20.35 -14.58
CA GLY A 131 4.62 -21.15 -14.55
C GLY A 131 5.02 -21.65 -15.95
N VAL A 132 6.06 -22.48 -15.98
CA VAL A 132 6.58 -23.11 -17.21
C VAL A 132 5.55 -24.00 -17.91
N ASP A 133 4.52 -24.44 -17.18
CA ASP A 133 3.41 -25.26 -17.66
C ASP A 133 2.22 -24.44 -18.18
N GLY A 134 2.33 -23.11 -18.21
CA GLY A 134 1.27 -22.20 -18.65
C GLY A 134 0.09 -22.10 -17.68
N LYS A 135 0.19 -22.65 -16.47
CA LYS A 135 -0.82 -22.53 -15.41
C LYS A 135 -0.36 -21.53 -14.37
N PHE A 136 -1.30 -20.95 -13.63
CA PHE A 136 -0.96 -20.07 -12.52
C PHE A 136 -0.02 -20.76 -11.53
N SER A 137 1.07 -20.08 -11.19
CA SER A 137 2.09 -20.55 -10.27
C SER A 137 2.20 -19.56 -9.11
N GLN A 138 1.78 -19.99 -7.92
CA GLN A 138 1.85 -19.18 -6.70
C GLN A 138 3.29 -18.73 -6.40
N SER A 139 4.28 -19.59 -6.61
CA SER A 139 5.69 -19.25 -6.38
C SER A 139 6.19 -18.19 -7.35
N THR A 140 5.78 -18.26 -8.62
CA THR A 140 6.10 -17.25 -9.65
C THR A 140 5.45 -15.92 -9.32
N TYR A 141 4.18 -15.94 -8.92
CA TYR A 141 3.44 -14.76 -8.46
C TYR A 141 4.18 -14.07 -7.30
N GLU A 142 4.43 -14.78 -6.20
CA GLU A 142 5.10 -14.22 -5.02
C GLU A 142 6.52 -13.72 -5.32
N GLN A 143 7.26 -14.42 -6.18
CA GLN A 143 8.59 -14.00 -6.59
C GLN A 143 8.55 -12.69 -7.37
N LEU A 144 7.59 -12.54 -8.29
CA LEU A 144 7.44 -11.33 -9.08
C LEU A 144 6.98 -10.15 -8.22
N LEU A 145 6.09 -10.38 -7.25
CA LEU A 145 5.69 -9.37 -6.28
C LEU A 145 6.89 -8.87 -5.47
N LYS A 146 7.71 -9.79 -4.95
CA LYS A 146 8.94 -9.45 -4.21
C LYS A 146 9.92 -8.65 -5.07
N GLN A 147 10.10 -9.04 -6.34
CA GLN A 147 10.98 -8.31 -7.27
C GLN A 147 10.51 -6.88 -7.53
N ARG A 148 9.19 -6.66 -7.57
CA ARG A 148 8.59 -5.34 -7.80
C ARG A 148 8.34 -4.55 -6.50
N GLY A 149 8.67 -5.13 -5.34
CA GLY A 149 8.37 -4.52 -4.04
C GLY A 149 6.87 -4.31 -3.80
N LEU A 150 6.04 -5.20 -4.37
CA LEU A 150 4.58 -5.16 -4.25
C LEU A 150 4.10 -6.21 -3.25
N THR A 151 2.96 -5.94 -2.64
CA THR A 151 2.22 -6.87 -1.79
C THR A 151 0.99 -7.44 -2.52
N ASP A 152 0.50 -8.61 -2.08
CA ASP A 152 -0.73 -9.21 -2.62
C ASP A 152 -1.92 -8.25 -2.51
N LYS A 153 -2.00 -7.51 -1.39
CA LYS A 153 -3.05 -6.51 -1.18
C LYS A 153 -2.98 -5.35 -2.18
N GLU A 154 -1.78 -4.87 -2.52
CA GLU A 154 -1.61 -3.81 -3.52
C GLU A 154 -2.05 -4.29 -4.91
N VAL A 155 -1.75 -5.55 -5.27
CA VAL A 155 -2.16 -6.13 -6.56
C VAL A 155 -3.66 -6.33 -6.65
N ARG A 156 -4.30 -6.78 -5.57
CA ARG A 156 -5.76 -7.01 -5.54
C ARG A 156 -6.59 -5.73 -5.53
N LYS A 157 -5.97 -4.58 -5.24
CA LYS A 157 -6.62 -3.27 -5.20
C LYS A 157 -6.58 -2.57 -6.57
N ASP A 158 -5.60 -2.89 -7.41
CA ASP A 158 -5.40 -2.33 -8.75
C ASP A 158 -6.32 -3.00 -9.78
#